data_AF-A0A2I1IP06-F1
#
_entry.id   AF-A0A2I1IP06-F1
#
_cell.length_a   1.000
_cell.length_b   1.000
_cell.length_c   1.000
_cell.angle_alpha   90.00
_cell.angle_beta   90.00
_cell.angle_gamma   90.00
#
_symmetry.space_group_name_H-M   'P 1'
#
loop_
_entity.id
_entity.type
_entity.pdbx_description
1 polymer ?
#
loop_
_entity_poly.entity_id
_entity_poly.type
_entity_poly.pdbx_seq_one_letter_code
_entity_poly.pdbx_strand_id
1 'polypeptide(L)'
;MSCGCDNDDCRCDEVMAKLYEFVDETLTAAQIHKLAAHISACPHCAGRAQAERDFRALMARQCCECAPPSLRGRIVQTIAASDGENGMSITISQSY
;
A
#
# COMPACT_ATOMS: atom_id res chain seq x y z
N MET A 1 16.07 -6.73 -17.72
CA MET A 1 15.64 -8.11 -18.04
C MET A 1 14.16 -8.05 -18.34
N SER A 2 13.90 -8.13 -19.64
CA SER A 2 12.68 -7.74 -20.34
C SER A 2 11.52 -8.72 -20.09
N CYS A 3 10.29 -8.23 -20.15
CA CYS A 3 9.13 -9.12 -20.27
C CYS A 3 9.36 -10.04 -21.48
N GLY A 4 8.98 -11.32 -21.38
CA GLY A 4 8.93 -12.22 -22.54
C GLY A 4 7.65 -12.02 -23.35
N CYS A 5 7.24 -10.77 -23.58
CA CYS A 5 5.96 -10.45 -24.17
C CYS A 5 6.14 -9.90 -25.60
N ASP A 6 5.81 -10.71 -26.60
CA ASP A 6 5.96 -10.46 -28.05
C ASP A 6 5.06 -9.33 -28.61
N ASN A 7 4.50 -8.46 -27.78
CA ASN A 7 3.64 -7.35 -28.23
C ASN A 7 4.43 -6.03 -28.22
N ASP A 8 4.49 -5.40 -29.39
CA ASP A 8 5.09 -4.07 -29.67
C ASP A 8 4.43 -2.91 -28.88
N ASP A 9 3.39 -3.22 -28.08
CA ASP A 9 2.65 -2.30 -27.20
C ASP A 9 2.77 -2.71 -25.71
N CYS A 10 3.83 -3.45 -25.31
CA CYS A 10 3.99 -3.71 -23.88
C CYS A 10 4.41 -2.46 -23.10
N ARG A 11 3.45 -1.88 -22.40
CA ARG A 11 3.65 -0.82 -21.39
C ARG A 11 4.28 -1.33 -20.09
N CYS A 12 5.00 -2.45 -20.17
CA CYS A 12 5.75 -3.07 -19.08
C CYS A 12 6.73 -2.08 -18.45
N ASP A 13 7.40 -1.26 -19.25
CA ASP A 13 8.36 -0.26 -18.76
C ASP A 13 7.67 0.84 -17.94
N GLU A 14 6.47 1.27 -18.34
CA GLU A 14 5.66 2.25 -17.59
C GLU A 14 5.24 1.68 -16.22
N VAL A 15 4.83 0.41 -16.19
CA VAL A 15 4.50 -0.28 -14.93
C VAL A 15 5.74 -0.42 -14.06
N MET A 16 6.89 -0.76 -14.65
CA MET A 16 8.13 -0.91 -13.88
C MET A 16 8.63 0.41 -13.30
N ALA A 17 8.50 1.52 -14.02
CA ALA A 17 8.88 2.84 -13.55
C ALA A 17 8.01 3.29 -12.36
N LYS A 18 6.73 2.90 -12.34
CA LYS A 18 5.75 3.33 -11.34
C LYS A 18 5.31 2.21 -10.38
N LEU A 19 6.05 1.10 -10.36
CA LEU A 19 5.66 -0.09 -9.59
C LEU A 19 5.56 0.21 -8.09
N TYR A 20 6.55 0.93 -7.57
CA TYR A 20 6.61 1.31 -6.16
C TYR A 20 5.49 2.27 -5.79
N GLU A 21 5.21 3.28 -6.62
CA GLU A 21 4.11 4.24 -6.42
C GLU A 21 2.75 3.56 -6.49
N PHE A 22 2.61 2.57 -7.37
CA PHE A 22 1.40 1.75 -7.47
C PHE A 22 1.17 0.89 -6.23
N VAL A 23 2.22 0.28 -5.67
CA VAL A 23 2.13 -0.50 -4.43
C VAL A 23 1.91 0.38 -3.21
N ASP A 24 2.43 1.61 -3.23
CA ASP A 24 2.25 2.61 -2.17
C ASP A 24 0.92 3.38 -2.27
N GLU A 25 0.12 3.12 -3.31
CA GLU A 25 -1.16 3.81 -3.59
C GLU A 25 -1.02 5.35 -3.71
N THR A 26 0.16 5.85 -4.09
CA THR A 26 0.43 7.30 -4.22
C THR A 26 0.08 7.86 -5.60
N LEU A 27 -0.31 6.98 -6.53
CA LEU A 27 -0.73 7.36 -7.88
C LEU A 27 -2.16 7.91 -7.90
N THR A 28 -2.47 8.68 -8.95
CA THR A 28 -3.86 9.08 -9.22
C THR A 28 -4.73 7.86 -9.55
N ALA A 29 -6.02 7.91 -9.24
CA ALA A 29 -6.96 6.82 -9.51
C ALA A 29 -6.96 6.36 -10.98
N ALA A 30 -6.82 7.29 -11.92
CA ALA A 30 -6.72 6.98 -13.35
C ALA A 30 -5.45 6.16 -13.70
N GLN A 31 -4.32 6.49 -13.08
CA GLN A 31 -3.06 5.76 -13.27
C GLN A 31 -3.14 4.38 -12.62
N ILE A 32 -3.70 4.27 -11.42
CA ILE A 32 -3.91 2.98 -10.74
C ILE A 32 -4.75 2.06 -11.62
N HIS A 33 -5.86 2.54 -12.18
CA HIS A 33 -6.72 1.73 -13.06
C HIS A 33 -5.96 1.25 -14.31
N LYS A 34 -5.20 2.15 -14.96
CA LYS A 34 -4.41 1.80 -16.16
C LYS A 34 -3.33 0.75 -15.85
N LEU A 35 -2.60 0.92 -14.75
CA LEU A 35 -1.56 -0.03 -14.34
C LEU A 35 -2.17 -1.35 -13.89
N ALA A 36 -3.26 -1.34 -13.15
CA ALA A 36 -3.97 -2.53 -12.71
C ALA A 36 -4.45 -3.38 -13.90
N ALA A 37 -4.99 -2.75 -14.95
CA ALA A 37 -5.40 -3.44 -16.17
C ALA A 37 -4.22 -4.12 -16.89
N HIS A 38 -3.03 -3.50 -16.87
CA HIS A 38 -1.83 -4.11 -17.41
C HIS A 38 -1.31 -5.27 -16.54
N ILE A 39 -1.25 -5.06 -15.23
CA ILE A 39 -0.77 -6.04 -14.26
C ILE A 39 -1.65 -7.29 -14.29
N SER A 40 -2.97 -7.17 -14.47
CA SER A 40 -3.86 -8.33 -14.60
C SER A 40 -3.68 -9.11 -15.91
N ALA A 41 -3.26 -8.44 -16.99
CA ALA A 41 -3.01 -9.06 -18.29
C ALA A 41 -1.60 -9.64 -18.43
N CYS A 42 -0.62 -9.15 -17.65
CA CYS A 42 0.79 -9.52 -17.77
C CYS A 42 1.28 -10.26 -16.51
N PRO A 43 1.51 -11.59 -16.57
CA PRO A 43 1.92 -12.38 -15.40
C PRO A 43 3.29 -11.97 -14.84
N HIS A 44 4.17 -11.44 -15.68
CA HIS A 44 5.47 -10.92 -15.24
C HIS A 44 5.30 -9.67 -14.36
N CYS A 45 4.47 -8.72 -14.78
CA CYS A 45 4.18 -7.52 -14.00
C CYS A 45 3.38 -7.85 -12.73
N ALA A 46 2.45 -8.79 -12.79
CA ALA A 46 1.75 -9.34 -11.62
C ALA A 46 2.73 -9.90 -10.59
N GLY A 47 3.65 -10.77 -11.01
CA GLY A 47 4.64 -11.36 -10.12
C GLY A 47 5.53 -10.32 -9.43
N ARG A 48 5.94 -9.26 -10.15
CA ARG A 48 6.73 -8.18 -9.57
C ARG A 48 5.96 -7.32 -8.58
N ALA A 49 4.72 -6.95 -8.91
CA ALA A 49 3.87 -6.20 -7.98
C ALA A 49 3.59 -7.01 -6.71
N GLN A 50 3.40 -8.33 -6.84
CA GLN A 50 3.21 -9.19 -5.68
C GLN A 50 4.49 -9.30 -4.83
N ALA A 51 5.65 -9.52 -5.46
CA ALA A 51 6.92 -9.58 -4.75
C ALA A 51 7.22 -8.29 -3.95
N GLU A 52 6.89 -7.13 -4.51
CA GLU A 52 7.04 -5.84 -3.82
C GLU A 52 6.08 -5.71 -2.62
N ARG A 53 4.81 -6.13 -2.76
CA ARG A 53 3.86 -6.17 -1.63
C ARG A 53 4.32 -7.12 -0.54
N ASP A 54 4.77 -8.30 -0.92
CA ASP A 54 5.28 -9.30 0.00
C ASP A 54 6.49 -8.72 0.74
N PHE A 55 7.47 -8.15 0.02
CA PHE A 55 8.63 -7.50 0.62
C PHE A 55 8.24 -6.44 1.65
N ARG A 56 7.30 -5.54 1.31
CA ARG A 56 6.79 -4.53 2.25
C ARG A 56 6.09 -5.16 3.46
N ALA A 57 5.29 -6.21 3.27
CA ALA A 57 4.69 -6.95 4.38
C ALA A 57 5.77 -7.61 5.27
N LEU A 58 6.85 -8.13 4.67
CA LEU A 58 8.01 -8.66 5.40
C LEU A 58 8.74 -7.56 6.18
N MET A 59 8.84 -6.34 5.65
CA MET A 59 9.42 -5.21 6.38
C MET A 59 8.51 -4.76 7.52
N ALA A 60 7.20 -4.63 7.27
CA ALA A 60 6.22 -4.21 8.27
C ALA A 60 6.18 -5.14 9.48
N ARG A 61 6.27 -6.47 9.27
CA ARG A 61 6.33 -7.46 10.37
C ARG A 61 7.66 -7.44 11.15
N GLN A 62 8.76 -7.02 10.52
CA GLN A 62 10.09 -7.01 11.17
C GLN A 62 10.34 -5.68 11.89
N CYS A 63 9.74 -4.59 11.40
CA CYS A 63 9.71 -3.30 12.07
C CYS A 63 8.66 -3.32 13.21
N CYS A 64 8.88 -4.18 14.21
CA CYS A 64 8.07 -4.26 15.43
C CYS A 64 8.41 -3.15 16.45
N GLU A 65 8.60 -1.92 15.98
CA GLU A 65 8.61 -0.77 16.89
C GLU A 65 7.15 -0.36 17.13
N CYS A 66 6.49 -1.08 18.03
CA CYS A 66 5.14 -0.74 18.42
C CYS A 66 5.15 0.70 18.95
N ALA A 67 4.45 1.61 18.26
CA ALA A 67 4.41 3.02 18.64
C ALA A 67 4.13 3.12 20.15
N PRO A 68 4.98 3.84 20.91
CA PRO A 68 4.92 3.82 22.36
C PRO A 68 3.52 4.24 22.82
N PRO A 69 3.00 3.62 23.88
CA PRO A 69 1.61 3.83 24.33
C PRO A 69 1.32 5.30 24.64
N SER A 70 2.35 6.07 25.01
CA SER A 70 2.28 7.52 25.21
C SER A 70 1.94 8.29 23.92
N LEU A 71 2.47 7.88 22.76
CA LEU A 71 2.16 8.50 21.47
C LEU A 71 0.76 8.11 21.01
N ARG A 72 0.38 6.83 21.17
CA ARG A 72 -0.97 6.33 20.83
C ARG A 72 -2.05 7.04 21.63
N GLY A 73 -1.85 7.22 22.94
CA GLY A 73 -2.79 7.94 23.81
C GLY A 73 -2.98 9.40 23.41
N ARG A 74 -1.89 10.08 23.01
CA ARG A 74 -1.96 11.46 22.51
C ARG A 74 -2.75 11.57 21.20
N ILE A 75 -2.50 10.68 20.25
CA ILE A 75 -3.21 10.66 18.96
C ILE A 75 -4.71 10.45 19.18
N VAL A 76 -5.09 9.50 20.04
CA VAL A 76 -6.51 9.25 20.38
C VAL A 76 -7.15 10.46 21.03
N GLN A 77 -6.48 11.14 21.97
CA GLN A 77 -7.00 12.38 22.56
C GLN A 77 -7.21 13.47 21.53
N THR A 78 -6.27 13.66 20.59
CA THR A 78 -6.40 14.67 19.54
C THR A 78 -7.54 14.35 18.57
N ILE A 79 -7.70 13.08 18.17
CA ILE A 79 -8.80 12.65 17.29
C ILE A 79 -10.14 12.80 18.02
N ALA A 80 -10.26 12.30 19.26
CA ALA A 80 -11.47 12.40 20.06
C ALA A 80 -11.88 13.86 20.37
N ALA A 81 -10.91 14.76 20.53
CA ALA A 81 -11.18 16.19 20.69
C ALA A 81 -11.65 16.86 19.38
N SER A 82 -11.33 16.27 18.22
CA SER A 82 -11.74 16.77 16.89
C SER A 82 -13.13 16.25 16.49
N ASP A 83 -13.54 15.08 16.99
CA ASP A 83 -14.82 14.41 16.66
C ASP A 83 -15.98 14.81 17.60
N GLY A 84 -15.94 16.02 18.17
CA GLY A 84 -16.84 16.54 19.22
C GLY A 84 -18.35 16.62 18.91
N GLU A 85 -18.87 15.89 17.92
CA GLU A 85 -20.29 15.84 17.58
C GLU A 85 -20.86 14.47 17.21
N ASN A 86 -20.07 13.39 17.08
CA ASN A 86 -20.61 12.04 16.82
C ASN A 86 -19.99 10.98 17.72
N GLY A 87 -20.75 10.53 18.72
CA GLY A 87 -20.34 9.61 19.79
C GLY A 87 -20.00 8.18 19.34
N MET A 88 -18.87 8.00 18.65
CA MET A 88 -18.27 6.68 18.40
C MET A 88 -17.08 6.49 19.35
N SER A 89 -17.29 5.76 20.45
CA SER A 89 -16.21 5.43 21.38
C SER A 89 -15.29 4.36 20.77
N ILE A 90 -14.09 4.75 20.33
CA ILE A 90 -13.07 3.78 19.88
C ILE A 90 -12.45 3.13 21.13
N THR A 91 -12.88 1.91 21.47
CA THR A 91 -12.26 1.13 22.55
C THR A 91 -11.09 0.35 21.99
N ILE A 92 -9.86 0.67 22.41
CA ILE A 92 -8.68 -0.12 22.07
C ILE A 92 -8.61 -1.28 23.06
N SER A 93 -9.07 -2.46 22.63
CA SER A 93 -8.82 -3.71 23.35
C SER A 93 -7.33 -4.05 23.24
N GLN A 94 -6.65 -3.93 24.37
CA GLN A 94 -5.25 -4.26 24.58
C GLN A 94 -5.09 -5.80 24.47
N SER A 95 -4.55 -6.28 23.35
CA SER A 95 -4.00 -7.63 23.27
C SER A 95 -2.69 -7.56 22.50
N TYR A 96 -1.60 -7.75 23.26
CA TYR A 96 -0.25 -7.98 22.78
C TYR A 96 -0.16 -9.39 22.20
#